data_AF-A0A970HMC9-F1
#
_entry.id   AF-A0A970HMC9-F1
#
_cell.length_a   1.000
_cell.length_b   1.000
_cell.length_c   1.000
_cell.angle_alpha   90.00
_cell.angle_beta   90.00
_cell.angle_gamma   90.00
#
_symmetry.space_group_name_H-M   'P 1'
#
loop_
_entity.id
_entity.type
_entity.pdbx_description
1 polymer ?
#
loop_
_entity_poly.entity_id
_entity_poly.type
_entity_poly.pdbx_seq_one_letter_code
_entity_poly.pdbx_strand_id
1 'polypeptide(L)'
;MAFNVDVFELTGLLLPISLARQGQWSWDQLIAVGKLIRDTDGDGIRDEFALGVPSAWQPDWYGKSRSHGGDVLRDDQVVIDAPESQCELQSFAGIGWTHQMAPLPGGSADFEMGTQAMTYVWSSEAPGLAQRIMNRFH
;
A
#
# COMPACT_ATOMS: atom_id res chain seq x y z
N MET A 1 4.69 8.10 3.42
CA MET A 1 3.45 7.69 2.74
C MET A 1 2.54 8.89 2.60
N ALA A 2 1.86 8.99 1.47
CA ALA A 2 0.74 9.90 1.25
C ALA A 2 -0.57 9.08 1.22
N PHE A 3 -1.67 9.72 1.61
CA PHE A 3 -2.99 9.12 1.71
C PHE A 3 -3.99 9.99 0.95
N ASN A 4 -4.86 9.38 0.15
CA ASN A 4 -5.99 10.07 -0.47
C ASN A 4 -7.12 10.15 0.56
N VAL A 5 -7.30 11.30 1.19
CA VAL A 5 -8.24 11.49 2.31
C VAL A 5 -9.68 11.20 1.87
N ASP A 6 -10.05 11.59 0.65
CA ASP A 6 -11.42 11.47 0.14
C ASP A 6 -11.86 10.00 0.06
N VAL A 7 -10.97 9.09 -0.36
CA VAL A 7 -11.22 7.63 -0.36
C VAL A 7 -11.48 7.10 1.06
N PHE A 8 -10.76 7.60 2.06
CA PHE A 8 -10.98 7.19 3.46
C PHE A 8 -12.30 7.76 4.02
N GLU A 9 -12.66 8.99 3.67
CA GLU A 9 -13.94 9.59 4.06
C GLU A 9 -15.13 8.88 3.42
N LEU A 10 -15.06 8.57 2.11
CA LEU A 10 -16.09 7.83 1.38
C LEU A 10 -16.34 6.42 1.91
N THR A 11 -15.28 5.77 2.40
CA THR A 11 -15.35 4.42 2.98
C THR A 11 -15.71 4.41 4.47
N GLY A 12 -15.68 5.57 5.13
CA GLY A 12 -15.89 5.71 6.57
C GLY A 12 -14.75 5.13 7.43
N LEU A 13 -13.59 4.86 6.82
CA LEU A 13 -12.42 4.33 7.52
C LEU A 13 -11.62 5.42 8.21
N LEU A 14 -11.01 5.08 9.33
CA LEU A 14 -10.05 5.97 9.98
C LEU A 14 -8.80 6.11 9.11
N LEU A 15 -8.30 7.34 8.98
CA LEU A 15 -7.03 7.60 8.33
C LEU A 15 -5.90 6.81 9.01
N PRO A 16 -4.91 6.29 8.26
CA PRO A 16 -3.81 5.51 8.84
C PRO A 16 -3.02 6.30 9.90
N ILE A 17 -2.90 7.63 9.75
CA ILE A 17 -2.25 8.48 10.76
C ILE A 17 -3.02 8.50 12.09
N SER A 18 -4.35 8.41 12.06
CA SER A 18 -5.19 8.36 13.26
C SER A 18 -5.02 7.02 13.96
N LEU A 19 -5.01 5.92 13.21
CA LEU A 19 -4.75 4.57 13.74
C LEU A 19 -3.33 4.44 14.31
N ALA A 20 -2.33 5.00 13.62
CA ALA A 20 -0.94 4.97 14.06
C ALA A 20 -0.75 5.72 15.38
N ARG A 21 -1.37 6.88 15.56
CA ARG A 21 -1.34 7.64 16.83
C ARG A 21 -1.95 6.88 18.01
N GLN A 22 -2.87 5.96 17.73
CA GLN A 22 -3.52 5.11 18.73
C GLN A 22 -2.79 3.77 18.94
N GLY A 23 -1.70 3.51 18.21
CA GLY A 23 -1.02 2.22 18.23
C GLY A 23 -1.84 1.08 17.61
N GLN A 24 -2.82 1.40 16.78
CA GLN A 24 -3.76 0.43 16.18
C GLN A 24 -3.48 0.16 14.70
N TRP A 25 -2.52 0.86 14.09
CA TRP A 25 -2.13 0.60 12.70
C TRP A 25 -1.46 -0.77 12.58
N SER A 26 -2.04 -1.63 11.74
CA SER A 26 -1.63 -3.02 11.55
C SER A 26 -1.94 -3.51 10.14
N TRP A 27 -1.40 -4.67 9.78
CA TRP A 27 -1.70 -5.32 8.50
C TRP A 27 -3.18 -5.66 8.33
N ASP A 28 -3.87 -6.02 9.41
CA ASP A 28 -5.33 -6.27 9.36
C ASP A 28 -6.11 -5.01 9.01
N GLN A 29 -5.71 -3.85 9.53
CA GLN A 29 -6.31 -2.56 9.17
C GLN A 29 -6.05 -2.22 7.71
N LEU A 30 -4.83 -2.47 7.22
CA LEU A 30 -4.50 -2.30 5.81
C LEU A 30 -5.35 -3.21 4.91
N ILE A 31 -5.56 -4.47 5.31
CA ILE A 31 -6.45 -5.41 4.62
C ILE A 31 -7.90 -4.95 4.65
N ALA A 32 -8.36 -4.37 5.76
CA ALA A 32 -9.70 -3.80 5.85
C ALA A 32 -9.91 -2.65 4.86
N VAL A 33 -8.91 -1.78 4.69
CA VAL A 33 -8.90 -0.74 3.66
C VAL A 33 -9.01 -1.37 2.26
N GLY A 34 -8.17 -2.34 1.94
CA GLY A 34 -8.19 -2.98 0.62
C GLY A 34 -9.44 -3.79 0.27
N LYS A 35 -10.25 -4.17 1.27
CA LYS A 35 -11.57 -4.79 1.05
C LYS A 35 -12.67 -3.80 0.69
N LEU A 36 -12.51 -2.54 1.07
CA LEU A 36 -13.55 -1.51 0.93
C LEU A 36 -13.42 -0.66 -0.32
N ILE A 37 -12.28 -0.78 -1.00
CA ILE A 37 -12.02 -0.09 -2.25
C ILE A 37 -12.66 -0.86 -3.40
N ARG A 38 -13.41 -0.13 -4.23
CA ARG A 38 -14.52 -0.64 -5.04
C ARG A 38 -14.15 -0.77 -6.52
N ASP A 39 -15.05 -1.45 -7.22
CA ASP A 39 -15.36 -1.21 -8.63
C ASP A 39 -16.31 0.00 -8.66
N THR A 40 -15.87 1.12 -9.24
CA THR A 40 -16.62 2.38 -9.28
C THR A 40 -17.45 2.55 -10.56
N ASP A 41 -17.16 1.82 -11.63
CA ASP A 41 -17.89 1.89 -12.90
C ASP A 41 -18.92 0.75 -13.10
N GLY A 42 -18.90 -0.25 -12.23
CA GLY A 42 -19.86 -1.35 -12.17
C GLY A 42 -19.63 -2.43 -13.23
N ASP A 43 -18.45 -2.48 -13.86
CA ASP A 43 -18.10 -3.47 -14.88
C ASP A 43 -17.69 -4.85 -14.30
N GLY A 44 -17.61 -4.94 -12.97
CA GLY A 44 -17.20 -6.13 -12.22
C GLY A 44 -15.67 -6.23 -12.01
N ILE A 45 -14.90 -5.24 -12.45
CA ILE A 45 -13.45 -5.11 -12.33
C ILE A 45 -13.15 -3.96 -11.37
N ARG A 46 -12.24 -4.16 -10.41
CA ARG A 46 -11.82 -3.07 -9.52
C ARG A 46 -10.99 -2.05 -10.30
N ASP A 47 -11.37 -0.79 -10.18
CA ASP A 47 -10.72 0.39 -10.76
C ASP A 47 -10.03 1.25 -9.69
N GLU A 48 -10.36 1.06 -8.41
CA GLU A 48 -9.61 1.62 -7.28
C GLU A 48 -8.88 0.54 -6.48
N PHE A 49 -7.72 0.89 -5.91
CA PHE A 49 -6.88 0.00 -5.12
C PHE A 49 -6.34 0.66 -3.85
N ALA A 50 -6.05 -0.12 -2.81
CA ALA A 50 -5.41 0.43 -1.61
C ALA A 50 -3.97 0.84 -1.87
N LEU A 51 -3.27 0.04 -2.67
CA LEU A 51 -1.85 0.14 -2.95
C LEU A 51 -1.60 0.02 -4.44
N GLY A 52 -0.47 0.57 -4.89
CA GLY A 52 0.05 0.34 -6.23
C GLY A 52 0.56 -1.09 -6.41
N VAL A 53 0.90 -1.43 -7.66
CA VAL A 53 1.46 -2.74 -8.01
C VAL A 53 2.71 -3.02 -7.16
N PRO A 54 2.78 -4.16 -6.44
CA PRO A 54 3.97 -4.56 -5.70
C PRO A 54 5.19 -4.57 -6.61
N SER A 55 6.26 -3.89 -6.19
CA SER A 55 7.45 -3.67 -7.01
C SER A 55 8.72 -4.18 -6.33
N ALA A 56 9.78 -4.38 -7.13
CA ALA A 56 11.12 -4.70 -6.63
C ALA A 56 11.86 -3.45 -6.07
N TRP A 57 11.21 -2.28 -6.05
CA TRP A 57 11.80 -1.07 -5.51
C TRP A 57 11.96 -1.19 -3.99
N GLN A 58 13.18 -1.01 -3.50
CA GLN A 58 13.53 -1.30 -2.10
C GLN A 58 12.58 -0.67 -1.05
N PRO A 59 12.17 0.61 -1.16
CA PRO A 59 11.25 1.21 -0.19
C PRO A 59 9.85 0.57 -0.16
N ASP A 60 9.45 -0.10 -1.24
CA ASP A 60 8.14 -0.74 -1.35
C ASP A 60 8.10 -2.08 -0.60
N TRP A 61 9.08 -2.96 -0.85
CA TRP A 61 9.08 -4.31 -0.27
C TRP A 61 9.85 -4.41 1.05
N TYR A 62 11.00 -3.75 1.19
CA TYR A 62 11.90 -3.98 2.32
C TYR A 62 11.33 -3.52 3.66
N GLY A 63 10.66 -2.36 3.70
CA GLY A 63 10.01 -1.89 4.93
C GLY A 63 8.86 -2.79 5.38
N LYS A 64 8.11 -3.34 4.42
CA LYS A 64 7.01 -4.30 4.67
C LYS A 64 7.54 -5.64 5.13
N SER A 65 8.66 -6.10 4.56
CA SER A 65 9.42 -7.25 5.05
C SER A 65 9.78 -7.04 6.52
N ARG A 66 10.56 -6.00 6.85
CA ARG A 66 10.97 -5.72 8.24
C ARG A 66 9.84 -5.66 9.28
N SER A 67 8.61 -5.32 8.88
CA SER A 67 7.44 -5.29 9.78
C SER A 67 6.97 -6.66 10.29
N HIS A 68 7.45 -7.75 9.71
CA HIS A 68 7.11 -9.14 10.06
C HIS A 68 8.32 -9.93 10.62
N GLY A 69 9.50 -9.28 10.74
CA GLY A 69 10.70 -9.84 11.39
C GLY A 69 11.83 -10.32 10.45
N GLY A 70 11.63 -10.27 9.15
CA GLY A 70 12.55 -10.69 8.11
C GLY A 70 13.67 -9.69 7.89
N ASP A 71 14.67 -10.13 7.12
CA ASP A 71 15.84 -9.32 6.82
C ASP A 71 16.51 -9.78 5.52
N VAL A 72 17.36 -8.93 4.96
CA VAL A 72 18.20 -9.28 3.79
C VAL A 72 19.60 -9.64 4.24
N LEU A 73 20.10 -8.96 5.28
CA LEU A 73 21.45 -9.13 5.81
C LEU A 73 21.43 -9.21 7.33
N ARG A 74 22.13 -10.19 7.90
CA ARG A 74 22.31 -10.35 9.35
C ARG A 74 23.72 -10.91 9.58
N ASP A 75 24.49 -10.27 10.45
CA ASP A 75 25.86 -10.69 10.79
C ASP A 75 26.76 -10.96 9.55
N ASP A 76 26.74 -10.04 8.59
CA ASP A 76 27.44 -10.14 7.29
C ASP A 76 27.05 -11.33 6.42
N GLN A 77 25.90 -11.96 6.70
CA GLN A 77 25.33 -13.05 5.92
C GLN A 77 24.04 -12.62 5.23
N VAL A 78 23.84 -13.11 4.00
CA VAL A 78 22.56 -12.99 3.28
C VAL A 78 21.56 -13.93 3.92
N VAL A 79 20.42 -13.40 4.36
CA VAL A 79 19.37 -14.15 5.10
C VAL A 79 17.97 -13.99 4.51
N ILE A 80 17.88 -13.56 3.25
CA ILE A 80 16.59 -13.38 2.54
C ILE A 80 15.84 -14.70 2.33
N ASP A 81 16.54 -15.83 2.41
CA ASP A 81 15.99 -17.18 2.29
C ASP A 81 15.56 -17.78 3.65
N ALA A 82 15.74 -17.05 4.76
CA ALA A 82 15.27 -17.49 6.07
C ALA A 82 13.74 -17.66 6.10
N PRO A 83 13.18 -18.56 6.93
CA PRO A 83 11.74 -18.81 6.99
C PRO A 83 10.90 -17.55 7.23
N GLU A 84 11.37 -16.64 8.09
CA GLU A 84 10.72 -15.35 8.33
C GLU A 84 10.64 -14.49 7.07
N SER A 85 11.75 -14.39 6.32
CA SER A 85 11.84 -13.61 5.08
C SER A 85 10.99 -14.22 3.96
N GLN A 86 10.90 -15.55 3.87
CA GLN A 86 10.02 -16.22 2.90
C GLN A 86 8.54 -15.99 3.20
N CYS A 87 8.13 -16.07 4.47
CA CYS A 87 6.75 -15.81 4.90
C CYS A 87 6.31 -14.39 4.52
N GLU A 88 7.24 -13.44 4.58
CA GLU A 88 7.00 -12.05 4.21
C GLU A 88 6.87 -11.82 2.74
N LEU A 89 7.77 -12.39 1.94
CA LEU A 89 7.68 -12.30 0.49
C LEU A 89 6.36 -12.90 0.02
N GLN A 90 5.90 -13.98 0.67
CA GLN A 90 4.58 -14.57 0.41
C GLN A 90 3.43 -13.62 0.80
N SER A 91 3.53 -12.95 1.95
CA SER A 91 2.52 -11.96 2.39
C SER A 91 2.49 -10.73 1.47
N PHE A 92 3.65 -10.26 1.02
CA PHE A 92 3.80 -9.17 0.07
C PHE A 92 3.21 -9.53 -1.30
N ALA A 93 3.50 -10.73 -1.81
CA ALA A 93 2.87 -11.24 -3.03
C ALA A 93 1.34 -11.39 -2.86
N GLY A 94 0.89 -11.76 -1.65
CA GLY A 94 -0.53 -11.88 -1.30
C GLY A 94 -1.32 -10.57 -1.39
N ILE A 95 -0.66 -9.40 -1.38
CA ILE A 95 -1.33 -8.10 -1.49
C ILE A 95 -2.20 -8.03 -2.75
N GLY A 96 -1.63 -8.37 -3.91
CA GLY A 96 -2.36 -8.41 -5.18
C GLY A 96 -3.12 -9.73 -5.37
N TRP A 97 -2.46 -10.86 -5.16
CA TRP A 97 -3.00 -12.18 -5.53
C TRP A 97 -4.08 -12.71 -4.59
N THR A 98 -3.97 -12.43 -3.29
CA THR A 98 -4.88 -13.00 -2.27
C THR A 98 -5.88 -11.96 -1.78
N HIS A 99 -5.41 -10.75 -1.49
CA HIS A 99 -6.23 -9.70 -0.91
C HIS A 99 -6.79 -8.72 -1.95
N GLN A 100 -6.33 -8.78 -3.20
CA GLN A 100 -6.77 -7.92 -4.31
C GLN A 100 -6.69 -6.42 -3.98
N MET A 101 -5.72 -6.03 -3.14
CA MET A 101 -5.56 -4.64 -2.66
C MET A 101 -4.70 -3.79 -3.58
N ALA A 102 -4.09 -4.42 -4.58
CA ALA A 102 -3.28 -3.82 -5.61
C ALA A 102 -3.59 -4.50 -6.95
N PRO A 103 -3.35 -3.82 -8.08
CA PRO A 103 -3.53 -4.44 -9.39
C PRO A 103 -2.59 -5.64 -9.55
N LEU A 104 -3.06 -6.64 -10.30
CA LEU A 104 -2.21 -7.75 -10.76
C LEU A 104 -1.20 -7.26 -11.80
N PRO A 105 -0.12 -8.01 -12.07
CA PRO A 105 0.83 -7.66 -13.13
C PRO A 105 0.12 -7.40 -14.46
N GLY A 106 0.38 -6.23 -15.04
CA GLY A 106 -0.29 -5.76 -16.27
C GLY A 106 -1.45 -4.77 -16.02
N GLY A 107 -1.95 -4.66 -14.79
CA GLY A 107 -2.84 -3.58 -14.35
C GLY A 107 -2.06 -2.36 -13.84
N SER A 108 -2.79 -1.29 -13.53
CA SER A 108 -2.21 -0.06 -12.96
C SER A 108 -3.12 0.54 -11.90
N ALA A 109 -2.49 1.17 -10.91
CA ALA A 109 -3.13 2.06 -9.96
C ALA A 109 -2.22 3.28 -9.84
N ASP A 110 -2.81 4.47 -9.82
CA ASP A 110 -2.10 5.72 -9.84
C ASP A 110 -2.71 6.66 -8.81
N PHE A 111 -1.88 7.04 -7.84
CA PHE A 111 -2.29 7.94 -6.77
C PHE A 111 -2.76 9.29 -7.31
N GLU A 112 -2.07 9.87 -8.30
CA GLU A 112 -2.42 11.18 -8.89
C GLU A 112 -3.69 11.13 -9.77
N MET A 113 -4.13 9.95 -10.18
CA MET A 113 -5.40 9.73 -10.89
C MET A 113 -6.55 9.27 -9.98
N GLY A 114 -6.29 9.10 -8.68
CA GLY A 114 -7.33 8.75 -7.70
C GLY A 114 -7.61 7.25 -7.57
N THR A 115 -7.01 6.42 -8.42
CA THR A 115 -7.20 4.96 -8.42
C THR A 115 -6.38 4.23 -7.35
N GLN A 116 -5.63 4.97 -6.51
CA GLN A 116 -4.81 4.42 -5.44
C GLN A 116 -5.01 5.21 -4.14
N ALA A 117 -5.40 4.54 -3.05
CA ALA A 117 -5.65 5.20 -1.77
C ALA A 117 -4.38 5.62 -1.02
N MET A 118 -3.29 4.86 -1.18
CA MET A 118 -2.04 5.08 -0.43
C MET A 118 -0.82 4.86 -1.30
N THR A 119 0.11 5.80 -1.27
CA THR A 119 1.37 5.70 -2.01
C THR A 119 2.59 6.00 -1.15
N TYR A 120 3.71 5.41 -1.55
CA TYR A 120 5.00 5.82 -1.02
C TYR A 120 5.37 7.20 -1.58
N VAL A 121 5.92 8.05 -0.73
CA VAL A 121 6.46 9.35 -1.15
C VAL A 121 7.63 9.70 -0.24
N TRP A 122 8.72 10.18 -0.84
CA TRP A 122 9.82 10.75 -0.08
C TRP A 122 9.38 12.08 0.54
N SER A 123 9.82 12.38 1.76
CA SER A 123 9.48 13.66 2.39
C SER A 123 9.91 14.87 1.57
N SER A 124 11.01 14.75 0.80
CA SER A 124 11.49 15.77 -0.14
C SER A 124 10.57 15.98 -1.35
N GLU A 125 9.83 14.95 -1.75
CA GLU A 125 8.94 14.98 -2.93
C GLU A 125 7.50 15.35 -2.55
N ALA A 126 7.13 15.21 -1.27
CA ALA A 126 5.78 15.45 -0.78
C ALA A 126 5.22 16.84 -1.17
N PRO A 127 5.98 17.96 -1.10
CA PRO A 127 5.49 19.25 -1.57
C PRO A 127 5.18 19.28 -3.07
N GLY A 128 6.03 18.62 -3.87
CA GLY A 128 5.83 18.52 -5.32
C GLY A 128 4.62 17.65 -5.67
N LEU A 129 4.43 16.52 -4.97
CA LEU A 129 3.23 15.70 -5.11
C LEU A 129 1.97 16.50 -4.77
N ALA A 130 1.98 17.22 -3.64
CA ALA A 130 0.87 18.07 -3.21
C ALA A 130 0.49 19.12 -4.26
N GLN A 131 1.46 19.72 -4.95
CA GLN A 131 1.20 20.68 -6.04
C GLN A 131 0.55 20.03 -7.26
N ARG A 132 0.96 18.80 -7.64
CA ARG A 132 0.43 18.11 -8.83
C ARG A 132 -1.01 17.64 -8.65
N ILE A 133 -1.38 17.30 -7.43
CA ILE A 133 -2.73 16.82 -7.07
C ILE A 133 -3.66 17.92 -6.58
N MET A 134 -3.16 19.14 -6.39
CA MET A 134 -3.97 20.28 -5.96
C MET A 134 -5.09 20.50 -7.00
N ASN A 135 -6.34 20.28 -6.60
CA ASN A 135 -7.55 20.32 -7.44
C ASN A 135 -7.80 19.09 -8.34
N ARG A 136 -7.19 17.93 -8.06
CA ARG A 136 -7.47 16.67 -8.79
C ARG A 136 -8.42 15.71 -8.08
N PHE A 137 -8.51 15.79 -6.76
CA PHE A 137 -9.44 14.99 -5.96
C PHE A 137 -10.62 15.87 -5.53
N HIS A 138 -11.82 15.27 -5.49
CA HIS A 138 -13.11 15.93 -5.25
C HIS A 138 -13.92 15.15 -4.22
#